data_AF-A0A2A2UQL3-F1
#
_entry.id   AF-A0A2A2UQL3-F1
#
_cell.length_a   1.000
_cell.length_b   1.000
_cell.length_c   1.000
_cell.angle_alpha   90.00
_cell.angle_beta   90.00
_cell.angle_gamma   90.00
#
_symmetry.space_group_name_H-M   'P 1'
#
loop_
_entity.id
_entity.type
_entity.pdbx_description
1 polymer ?
#
loop_
_entity_poly.entity_id
_entity_poly.type
_entity_poly.pdbx_seq_one_letter_code
_entity_poly.pdbx_strand_id
1 'polypeptide(L)'
;MKLVTKLTDWAIVEVADADIGVRSKPLFLWGIVQEDQLGRYETGHYVCTSLIKSIAPTLMQVVTKSNNTYELSGSGQRIKVSIKEFEKLIEGYSPREISQLSSTTSLN
;
A
#
# COMPACT_ATOMS: atom_id res chain seq x y z
N MET A 1 2.34 -24.63 -6.62
CA MET A 1 1.65 -23.45 -6.04
C MET A 1 2.48 -22.22 -6.31
N LYS A 2 1.86 -21.09 -6.61
CA LYS A 2 2.56 -19.80 -6.65
C LYS A 2 2.65 -19.30 -5.21
N LEU A 3 3.87 -18.98 -4.73
CA LEU A 3 4.05 -18.41 -3.40
C LEU A 3 3.49 -17.00 -3.37
N VAL A 4 2.80 -16.65 -2.28
CA VAL A 4 2.15 -15.35 -2.11
C VAL A 4 2.46 -14.75 -0.74
N THR A 5 2.34 -13.42 -0.67
CA THR A 5 2.29 -12.69 0.59
C THR A 5 0.85 -12.27 0.83
N LYS A 6 0.26 -12.62 1.96
CA LYS A 6 -1.10 -12.24 2.35
C LYS A 6 -1.07 -11.01 3.25
N LEU A 7 -1.86 -10.00 2.91
CA LEU A 7 -1.98 -8.75 3.66
C LEU A 7 -3.39 -8.57 4.23
N THR A 8 -3.47 -7.96 5.41
CA THR A 8 -4.68 -7.43 6.05
C THR A 8 -4.58 -5.91 6.20
N ASP A 9 -5.70 -5.26 6.53
CA ASP A 9 -5.80 -3.82 6.77
C ASP A 9 -5.15 -3.01 5.65
N TRP A 10 -5.43 -3.41 4.41
CA TRP A 10 -4.69 -2.96 3.24
C TRP A 10 -5.28 -1.69 2.64
N ALA A 11 -4.41 -0.93 1.96
CA ALA A 11 -4.79 0.26 1.22
C ALA A 11 -4.14 0.31 -0.16
N ILE A 12 -4.92 0.72 -1.17
CA ILE A 12 -4.38 1.17 -2.45
C ILE A 12 -4.04 2.65 -2.31
N VAL A 13 -2.76 2.97 -2.48
CA VAL A 13 -2.20 4.29 -2.22
C VAL A 13 -1.94 4.99 -3.55
N GLU A 14 -2.59 6.14 -3.75
CA GLU A 14 -2.37 7.05 -4.87
C GLU A 14 -1.54 8.25 -4.40
N VAL A 15 -0.36 8.48 -4.99
CA VAL A 15 0.47 9.63 -4.63
C VAL A 15 0.05 10.84 -5.47
N ALA A 16 -0.40 11.91 -4.80
CA ALA A 16 -0.75 13.21 -5.36
C ALA A 16 0.53 13.98 -5.79
N ASP A 17 0.44 14.76 -6.86
CA ASP A 17 1.55 15.59 -7.38
C ASP A 17 2.85 14.86 -7.70
N ALA A 18 2.72 13.61 -8.14
CA ALA A 18 3.73 13.10 -9.05
C ALA A 18 3.51 13.87 -10.37
N ASP A 19 4.24 14.97 -10.57
CA ASP A 19 4.30 15.80 -11.79
C ASP A 19 4.93 15.02 -12.95
N ILE A 20 4.42 13.80 -13.13
CA ILE A 20 4.85 12.80 -14.07
C ILE A 20 3.80 12.87 -15.15
N GLY A 21 4.17 13.39 -16.33
CA GLY A 21 3.34 13.46 -17.55
C GLY A 21 2.93 12.08 -18.12
N VAL A 22 2.67 11.11 -17.25
CA VAL A 22 2.29 9.74 -17.57
C VAL A 22 0.78 9.62 -17.43
N ARG A 23 0.13 9.07 -18.45
CA ARG A 23 -1.31 8.76 -18.52
C ARG A 23 -1.84 7.83 -17.40
N SER A 24 -1.01 7.46 -16.43
CA SER A 24 -1.31 6.48 -15.39
C SER A 24 -0.78 6.96 -14.04
N LYS A 25 -1.70 7.14 -13.09
CA LYS A 25 -1.39 7.55 -11.72
C LYS A 25 -0.55 6.47 -11.02
N PRO A 26 0.55 6.81 -10.33
CA PRO A 26 1.35 5.83 -9.60
C PRO A 26 0.55 5.29 -8.41
N LEU A 27 0.23 4.00 -8.47
CA LEU A 27 -0.49 3.28 -7.41
C LEU A 27 0.46 2.33 -6.69
N PHE A 28 0.35 2.25 -5.37
CA PHE A 28 1.10 1.35 -4.51
C PHE A 28 0.15 0.56 -3.61
N LEU A 29 0.61 -0.57 -3.09
CA LEU A 29 -0.11 -1.33 -2.07
C LEU A 29 0.56 -1.12 -0.72
N TRP A 30 -0.24 -0.77 0.27
CA TRP A 30 0.15 -0.77 1.68
C TRP A 30 -0.69 -1.81 2.43
N GLY A 31 -0.14 -2.45 3.46
CA GLY A 31 -0.90 -3.34 4.34
C GLY A 31 -0.04 -4.02 5.40
N ILE A 32 -0.67 -4.82 6.26
CA ILE A 32 0.00 -5.57 7.34
C ILE A 32 0.14 -7.02 6.91
N VAL A 33 1.34 -7.59 7.06
CA VAL A 33 1.61 -8.98 6.70
C VAL A 33 0.88 -9.93 7.62
N GLN A 34 -0.02 -10.71 7.04
CA GLN A 34 -0.66 -11.83 7.73
C GLN A 34 0.17 -13.10 7.58
N GLU A 35 0.69 -13.35 6.38
CA GLU A 35 1.52 -14.51 6.05
C GLU A 35 2.43 -14.15 4.88
N ASP A 36 3.69 -14.60 4.89
CA ASP A 36 4.59 -14.45 3.74
C ASP A 36 5.28 -15.77 3.39
N GLN A 37 4.83 -16.39 2.30
CA GLN A 37 5.39 -17.65 1.83
C GLN A 37 6.73 -17.47 1.10
N LEU A 38 7.12 -16.23 0.81
CA LEU A 38 8.41 -15.90 0.19
C LEU A 38 9.52 -15.66 1.22
N GLY A 39 9.21 -15.57 2.52
CA GLY A 39 10.19 -15.33 3.59
C GLY A 39 10.87 -13.97 3.53
N ARG A 40 10.22 -12.97 2.93
CA ARG A 40 10.70 -11.58 2.78
C ARG A 40 10.26 -10.69 3.94
N TYR A 41 9.15 -11.04 4.58
CA TYR A 41 8.54 -10.23 5.63
C TYR A 41 8.16 -11.05 6.85
N GLU A 42 8.17 -10.40 8.01
CA GLU A 42 7.67 -10.95 9.25
C GLU A 42 6.18 -10.67 9.41
N THR A 43 5.42 -11.63 9.96
CA THR A 43 4.00 -11.45 10.27
C THR A 43 3.81 -10.30 11.25
N GLY A 44 2.82 -9.44 10.98
CA GLY A 44 2.51 -8.26 11.77
C GLY A 44 3.24 -6.99 11.34
N HIS A 45 4.27 -7.09 10.49
CA HIS A 45 4.94 -5.91 9.95
C HIS A 45 4.14 -5.27 8.81
N TYR A 46 4.31 -3.97 8.63
CA TYR A 46 3.76 -3.24 7.50
C TYR A 46 4.59 -3.48 6.24
N VAL A 47 3.94 -3.40 5.09
CA VAL A 47 4.58 -3.44 3.78
C VAL A 47 4.02 -2.31 2.95
N CYS A 48 4.91 -1.51 2.36
CA CYS A 48 4.59 -0.63 1.24
C CYS A 48 5.30 -1.18 -0.01
N THR A 49 4.54 -1.59 -1.01
CA THR A 49 5.10 -2.27 -2.18
C THR A 49 5.68 -1.29 -3.19
N SER A 50 6.38 -1.81 -4.20
CA SER A 50 6.59 -1.10 -5.47
C SER A 50 5.27 -0.81 -6.19
N LEU A 51 5.32 -0.06 -7.31
CA LEU A 51 4.16 0.24 -8.14
C LEU A 51 3.31 -1.00 -8.46
N ILE A 52 2.00 -0.82 -8.42
CA ILE A 52 1.01 -1.80 -8.85
C ILE A 52 1.06 -1.91 -10.39
N LYS A 53 1.07 -3.15 -10.87
CA LYS A 53 0.95 -3.52 -12.28
C LYS A 53 -0.51 -3.83 -12.62
N SER A 54 -1.20 -4.59 -11.78
CA SER A 54 -2.61 -4.93 -11.95
C SER A 54 -3.29 -5.23 -10.63
N ILE A 55 -4.61 -5.04 -10.60
CA ILE A 55 -5.49 -5.38 -9.49
C ILE A 55 -6.55 -6.34 -10.03
N ALA A 56 -6.77 -7.45 -9.36
CA ALA A 56 -7.81 -8.43 -9.66
C ALA A 56 -8.80 -8.47 -8.48
N PRO A 57 -9.84 -7.60 -8.46
CA PRO A 57 -10.74 -7.47 -7.32
C PRO A 57 -11.52 -8.75 -7.00
N THR A 58 -11.93 -9.50 -8.04
CA THR A 58 -12.66 -10.78 -7.88
C THR A 58 -11.84 -11.85 -7.17
N LEU A 59 -10.51 -11.78 -7.29
CA LEU A 59 -9.58 -12.71 -6.65
C LEU A 59 -8.96 -12.10 -5.38
N MET A 60 -9.30 -10.86 -5.03
CA MET A 60 -8.66 -10.11 -3.95
C MET A 60 -7.12 -10.12 -4.08
N GLN A 61 -6.61 -9.92 -5.29
CA GLN A 61 -5.18 -10.03 -5.59
C GLN A 61 -4.62 -8.76 -6.22
N VAL A 62 -3.38 -8.45 -5.87
CA VAL A 62 -2.60 -7.35 -6.45
C VAL A 62 -1.29 -7.90 -6.99
N VAL A 63 -0.94 -7.49 -8.20
CA VAL A 63 0.36 -7.80 -8.81
C VAL A 63 1.12 -6.51 -8.96
N THR A 64 2.36 -6.50 -8.48
CA THR A 64 3.27 -5.36 -8.56
C THR A 64 4.10 -5.39 -9.85
N LYS A 65 4.74 -4.27 -10.20
CA LYS A 65 5.64 -4.17 -11.36
C LYS A 65 6.86 -5.09 -11.24
N SER A 66 7.31 -5.37 -10.01
CA SER A 66 8.33 -6.38 -9.74
C SER A 66 7.81 -7.83 -9.79
N ASN A 67 6.59 -8.05 -10.30
CA ASN A 67 5.90 -9.34 -10.44
C ASN A 67 5.66 -10.11 -9.13
N ASN A 68 5.68 -9.43 -7.97
CA ASN A 68 5.22 -10.03 -6.71
C ASN A 68 3.69 -10.00 -6.65
N THR A 69 3.09 -11.11 -6.21
CA THR A 69 1.64 -11.25 -6.01
C THR A 69 1.32 -11.18 -4.52
N TYR A 70 0.35 -10.33 -4.20
CA TYR A 70 -0.18 -10.15 -2.86
C TYR A 70 -1.65 -10.56 -2.84
N GLU A 71 -2.03 -11.35 -1.84
CA GLU A 71 -3.43 -11.68 -1.54
C GLU A 71 -3.94 -10.75 -0.45
N LEU A 72 -5.16 -10.27 -0.62
CA LEU A 72 -5.77 -9.27 0.25
C LEU A 72 -6.87 -9.91 1.08
N SER A 73 -6.82 -9.72 2.39
CA SER A 73 -7.85 -10.17 3.32
C SER A 73 -8.61 -8.99 3.91
N GLY A 74 -9.91 -9.20 4.13
CA GLY A 74 -10.79 -8.17 4.69
C GLY A 74 -11.07 -7.01 3.72
N SER A 75 -11.75 -6.00 4.25
CA SER A 75 -12.01 -4.75 3.53
C SER A 75 -10.73 -3.92 3.45
N GLY A 76 -10.49 -3.34 2.28
CA GLY A 76 -9.43 -2.35 2.11
C GLY A 76 -10.00 -1.00 1.72
N GLN A 77 -9.11 -0.03 1.66
CA GLN A 77 -9.45 1.35 1.29
C GLN A 77 -8.58 1.84 0.15
N ARG A 78 -9.05 2.88 -0.54
CA ARG A 78 -8.23 3.64 -1.48
C ARG A 78 -7.98 5.01 -0.89
N ILE A 79 -6.72 5.39 -0.79
CA ILE A 79 -6.30 6.66 -0.21
C ILE A 79 -5.49 7.46 -1.22
N LYS A 80 -5.56 8.79 -1.11
CA LYS A 80 -4.71 9.71 -1.85
C LYS A 80 -3.82 10.43 -0.84
N VAL A 81 -2.51 10.43 -1.07
CA VAL A 81 -1.50 10.96 -0.14
C VAL A 81 -0.53 11.87 -0.88
N SER A 82 0.03 12.87 -0.23
CA SER A 82 1.17 13.64 -0.72
C SER A 82 2.46 12.81 -0.72
N ILE A 83 3.52 13.29 -1.37
CA ILE A 83 4.85 12.64 -1.34
C ILE A 83 5.36 12.47 0.11
N LYS A 84 5.21 13.51 0.95
CA LYS A 84 5.62 13.46 2.37
C LYS A 84 4.86 12.40 3.17
N GLU A 85 3.56 12.28 2.94
CA GLU A 85 2.73 11.26 3.57
C GLU A 85 3.09 9.86 3.04
N PHE A 86 3.46 9.75 1.77
CA PHE A 86 3.95 8.49 1.20
C PHE A 86 5.27 8.03 1.83
N GLU A 87 6.21 8.93 2.11
CA GLU A 87 7.44 8.62 2.85
C GLU A 87 7.12 8.05 4.25
N LYS A 88 6.10 8.58 4.93
CA LYS A 88 5.63 8.05 6.23
C LYS A 88 5.08 6.63 6.12
N LEU A 89 4.37 6.30 5.04
CA LEU A 89 3.91 4.92 4.81
C LEU A 89 5.07 3.94 4.66
N ILE A 90 6.18 4.37 4.03
CA ILE A 90 7.41 3.57 3.88
C ILE A 90 8.11 3.40 5.24
N GLU A 91 8.12 4.45 6.06
CA GLU A 91 8.66 4.42 7.42
C GLU A 91 7.83 3.57 8.40
N GLY A 92 6.62 3.18 8.03
CA GLY A 92 5.79 2.27 8.82
C GLY A 92 4.56 2.84 9.48
N TYR A 93 4.28 4.10 9.21
CA TYR A 93 3.02 4.68 9.66
C TYR A 93 1.87 4.10 8.85
N SER A 94 0.76 3.85 9.52
CA SER A 94 -0.49 3.49 8.89
C SER A 94 -1.17 4.71 8.25
N PRO A 95 -2.02 4.50 7.25
CA PRO A 95 -2.87 5.57 6.70
C PRO A 95 -3.67 6.32 7.77
N ARG A 96 -4.07 5.63 8.84
CA ARG A 96 -4.83 6.21 9.96
C ARG A 96 -3.96 7.12 10.83
N GLU A 97 -2.73 6.73 11.13
CA GLU A 97 -1.80 7.57 11.88
C GLU A 97 -1.44 8.83 11.08
N ILE A 98 -1.24 8.69 9.77
CA ILE A 98 -0.92 9.82 8.89
C ILE A 98 -2.06 10.84 8.85
N SER A 99 -3.32 10.37 8.71
CA SER A 99 -4.46 11.29 8.67
C SER A 99 -4.68 12.03 9.99
N GLN A 100 -4.31 11.43 11.12
CA GLN A 100 -4.34 12.09 12.43
C GLN A 100 -3.24 13.15 12.57
N LEU A 101 -2.05 12.89 12.03
CA LEU A 101 -0.94 13.84 12.04
C LEU A 101 -1.22 15.08 11.19
N SER A 102 -1.79 14.91 9.99
CA SER A 102 -2.12 16.03 9.10
C SER A 102 -3.24 16.91 9.65
N SER A 103 -4.18 16.32 10.40
CA SER A 103 -5.28 17.05 11.07
C SER A 103 -4.80 17.94 12.24
N THR A 104 -3.66 17.63 12.84
CA THR A 104 -3.15 18.34 14.02
C THR A 104 -2.41 19.65 13.66
N THR A 105 -2.06 19.85 12.38
CA THR A 105 -1.28 21.03 11.93
C THR A 105 -2.16 22.25 11.58
N SER A 106 -3.50 22.14 11.66
CA SER A 106 -4.43 23.27 11.45
C SER A 106 -4.93 23.87 12.76
N LEU A 107 -4.01 24.24 13.66
CA LEU A 107 -4.26 25.17 14.76
C LEU A 107 -2.92 25.89 15.03
N ASN A 108 -2.75 27.05 14.40
CA ASN A 108 -2.17 28.30 14.93
C ASN A 108 -1.96 29.31 13.79
#